data_AF-A0ABD5R9T5-F1
#
_entry.id   AF-A0ABD5R9T5-F1
#
_cell.length_a   1.000
_cell.length_b   1.000
_cell.length_c   1.000
_cell.angle_alpha   90.00
_cell.angle_beta   90.00
_cell.angle_gamma   90.00
#
_symmetry.space_group_name_H-M   'P 1'
#
loop_
_entity.id
_entity.type
_entity.pdbx_description
1 polymer ?
#
loop_
_entity_poly.entity_id
_entity_poly.type
_entity_poly.pdbx_seq_one_letter_code
_entity_poly.pdbx_strand_id
1 'polypeptide(L)'
;MREDELATAVVEHFRSAFDEPRIRLEEPYDHYGNRGSVDVYARVHDPAPVDYLVELKADAALRHATGANEVLRQYRRMTRYFYKDDEHEVRVKLARDGPGVHALLLFAPTPACVRHVREHRALYESVEESGSVGEVPASYRVAFLTNLDRANAGELGFLSINGEVGFDSESFHRAVPDDSRLASALDAD
;
A
#
# COMPACT_ATOMS: atom_id res chain seq x y z
N MET A 1 7.16 -6.73 -14.26
CA MET A 1 5.79 -7.00 -13.74
C MET A 1 4.87 -5.90 -14.21
N ARG A 2 3.63 -6.22 -14.58
CA ARG A 2 2.61 -5.22 -14.91
C ARG A 2 1.71 -4.90 -13.71
N GLU A 3 1.02 -3.77 -13.78
CA GLU A 3 0.19 -3.28 -12.68
C GLU A 3 -1.09 -4.11 -12.49
N ASP A 4 -1.66 -4.62 -13.58
CA ASP A 4 -2.80 -5.56 -13.56
C ASP A 4 -2.44 -6.90 -12.88
N GLU A 5 -1.24 -7.42 -13.13
CA GLU A 5 -0.69 -8.60 -12.46
C GLU A 5 -0.52 -8.35 -10.96
N LEU A 6 -0.01 -7.18 -10.60
CA LEU A 6 0.18 -6.77 -9.20
C LEU A 6 -1.16 -6.62 -8.47
N ALA A 7 -2.14 -5.95 -9.08
CA ALA A 7 -3.48 -5.80 -8.52
C ALA A 7 -4.14 -7.17 -8.32
N THR A 8 -4.03 -8.08 -9.30
CA THR A 8 -4.56 -9.44 -9.19
C THR A 8 -4.00 -10.17 -7.98
N ALA A 9 -2.67 -10.13 -7.79
CA ALA A 9 -2.03 -10.78 -6.65
C ALA A 9 -2.48 -10.18 -5.31
N VAL A 10 -2.58 -8.86 -5.19
CA VAL A 10 -3.08 -8.19 -3.98
C VAL A 10 -4.53 -8.60 -3.67
N VAL A 11 -5.39 -8.70 -4.70
CA VAL A 11 -6.77 -9.19 -4.54
C VAL A 11 -6.80 -10.63 -4.04
N GLU A 12 -5.92 -11.51 -4.56
CA GLU A 12 -5.81 -12.90 -4.11
C GLU A 12 -5.39 -12.98 -2.64
N HIS A 13 -4.48 -12.14 -2.17
CA HIS A 13 -4.12 -12.04 -0.75
C HIS A 13 -5.32 -11.68 0.12
N PHE A 14 -6.08 -10.63 -0.22
CA PHE A 14 -7.25 -10.28 0.57
C PHE A 14 -8.28 -11.40 0.63
N ARG A 15 -8.55 -12.05 -0.52
CA ARG A 15 -9.50 -13.18 -0.59
C ARG A 15 -9.04 -14.42 0.17
N SER A 16 -7.74 -14.65 0.25
CA SER A 16 -7.19 -15.82 0.94
C SER A 16 -7.07 -15.59 2.45
N ALA A 17 -6.87 -14.34 2.89
CA ALA A 17 -6.59 -14.01 4.27
C ALA A 17 -7.84 -13.66 5.09
N PHE A 18 -8.88 -13.13 4.45
CA PHE A 18 -10.08 -12.65 5.13
C PHE A 18 -11.32 -13.36 4.61
N ASP A 19 -12.28 -13.58 5.52
CA ASP A 19 -13.60 -14.07 5.17
C ASP A 19 -14.44 -12.95 4.54
N GLU A 20 -14.96 -13.21 3.34
CA GLU A 20 -15.86 -12.33 2.58
C GLU A 20 -15.42 -10.84 2.50
N PRO A 21 -14.17 -10.53 2.11
CA PRO A 21 -13.72 -9.15 2.00
C PRO A 21 -14.47 -8.44 0.86
N ARG A 22 -14.89 -7.19 1.09
CA ARG A 22 -15.41 -6.34 0.01
C ARG A 22 -14.23 -5.70 -0.70
N ILE A 23 -13.95 -6.15 -1.91
CA ILE A 23 -12.84 -5.68 -2.73
C ILE A 23 -13.39 -4.95 -3.97
N ARG A 24 -12.84 -3.77 -4.27
CA ARG A 24 -13.13 -3.00 -5.48
C ARG A 24 -11.81 -2.55 -6.10
N LEU A 25 -11.69 -2.71 -7.42
CA LEU A 25 -10.54 -2.25 -8.20
C LEU A 25 -10.89 -0.92 -8.84
N GLU A 26 -9.90 -0.03 -8.93
CA GLU A 26 -10.08 1.31 -9.52
C GLU A 26 -11.25 2.07 -8.88
N GLU A 27 -11.37 2.00 -7.55
CA GLU A 27 -12.50 2.57 -6.82
C GLU A 27 -12.46 4.10 -6.95
N PRO A 28 -13.44 4.72 -7.63
CA PRO A 28 -13.41 6.15 -7.90
C PRO A 28 -13.76 6.94 -6.64
N TYR A 29 -13.26 8.17 -6.56
CA TYR A 29 -13.72 9.18 -5.59
C TYR A 29 -13.81 10.54 -6.27
N ASP A 30 -14.78 11.37 -5.87
CA ASP A 30 -14.92 12.76 -6.36
C ASP A 30 -15.37 13.69 -5.23
N HIS A 31 -14.47 14.58 -4.82
CA HIS A 31 -14.79 15.63 -3.86
C HIS A 31 -14.52 17.02 -4.44
N TYR A 32 -15.58 17.78 -4.75
CA TYR A 32 -15.51 19.12 -5.36
C TYR A 32 -14.57 19.20 -6.58
N GLY A 33 -14.65 18.22 -7.48
CA GLY A 33 -13.81 18.17 -8.70
C GLY A 33 -12.42 17.57 -8.46
N ASN A 34 -12.09 17.18 -7.22
CA ASN A 34 -10.90 16.37 -6.94
C ASN A 34 -11.19 14.90 -7.21
N ARG A 35 -11.18 14.55 -8.49
CA ARG A 35 -11.38 13.18 -8.97
C ARG A 35 -10.10 12.35 -8.92
N GLY A 36 -10.24 11.10 -8.55
CA GLY A 36 -9.22 10.06 -8.69
C GLY A 36 -9.82 8.67 -8.54
N SER A 37 -8.97 7.65 -8.58
CA SER A 37 -9.32 6.28 -8.21
C SER A 37 -8.28 5.74 -7.22
N VAL A 38 -8.66 4.70 -6.50
CA VAL A 38 -7.75 3.85 -5.72
C VAL A 38 -7.58 2.53 -6.46
N ASP A 39 -6.35 2.11 -6.71
CA ASP A 39 -6.07 0.91 -7.48
C ASP A 39 -6.75 -0.33 -6.85
N VAL A 40 -6.64 -0.48 -5.52
CA VAL A 40 -7.41 -1.49 -4.76
C VAL A 40 -7.99 -0.88 -3.48
N TYR A 41 -9.31 -0.92 -3.37
CA TYR A 41 -10.03 -0.72 -2.11
C TYR A 41 -10.46 -2.08 -1.55
N ALA A 42 -10.11 -2.38 -0.30
CA ALA A 42 -10.59 -3.56 0.40
C ALA A 42 -11.15 -3.19 1.78
N ARG A 43 -12.31 -3.74 2.12
CA ARG A 43 -12.88 -3.69 3.47
C ARG A 43 -12.99 -5.09 4.02
N VAL A 44 -12.34 -5.33 5.15
CA VAL A 44 -12.39 -6.60 5.91
C VAL A 44 -13.25 -6.38 7.16
N HIS A 45 -13.83 -7.43 7.74
CA HIS A 45 -14.84 -7.31 8.80
C HIS A 45 -14.48 -7.97 10.15
N ASP A 46 -13.53 -8.90 10.16
CA ASP A 46 -13.07 -9.64 11.34
C ASP A 46 -11.63 -9.21 11.70
N PRO A 47 -11.31 -8.88 12.98
CA PRO A 47 -12.19 -8.80 14.15
C PRO A 47 -13.04 -7.53 14.22
N ALA A 48 -12.74 -6.54 13.38
CA ALA A 48 -13.54 -5.34 13.22
C ALA A 48 -13.40 -4.81 11.78
N PRO A 49 -14.34 -3.96 11.31
CA PRO A 49 -14.21 -3.32 10.01
C PRO A 49 -12.90 -2.53 9.88
N VAL A 50 -12.11 -2.85 8.87
CA VAL A 50 -10.86 -2.13 8.54
C VAL A 50 -10.81 -1.92 7.03
N ASP A 51 -10.50 -0.69 6.63
CA ASP A 51 -10.39 -0.30 5.23
C ASP A 51 -8.93 -0.24 4.81
N TYR A 52 -8.64 -0.77 3.63
CA TYR A 52 -7.34 -0.72 2.97
C TYR A 52 -7.49 0.09 1.69
N LEU A 53 -6.78 1.22 1.62
CA LEU A 53 -6.63 2.03 0.41
C LEU A 53 -5.25 1.73 -0.18
N VAL A 54 -5.18 1.01 -1.28
CA VAL A 54 -3.92 0.55 -1.85
C VAL A 54 -3.66 1.23 -3.18
N GLU A 55 -2.57 1.99 -3.22
CA GLU A 55 -1.96 2.53 -4.43
C GLU A 55 -0.78 1.61 -4.81
N LEU A 56 -0.75 1.13 -6.05
CA LEU A 56 0.19 0.17 -6.58
C LEU A 56 1.17 0.85 -7.54
N LYS A 57 2.44 0.44 -7.49
CA LYS A 57 3.46 0.88 -8.46
C LYS A 57 4.29 -0.30 -8.96
N ALA A 58 4.22 -0.55 -10.26
CA ALA A 58 5.04 -1.52 -10.96
C ALA A 58 5.99 -0.83 -11.98
N ASP A 59 6.81 -1.61 -12.68
CA ASP A 59 7.87 -1.09 -13.57
C ASP A 59 7.36 -0.07 -14.61
N ALA A 60 6.15 -0.28 -15.14
CA ALA A 60 5.55 0.61 -16.12
C ALA A 60 5.18 1.97 -15.52
N ALA A 61 4.55 1.96 -14.33
CA ALA A 61 4.17 3.18 -13.62
C ALA A 61 5.38 4.06 -13.34
N LEU A 62 6.53 3.48 -12.98
CA LEU A 62 7.75 4.22 -12.68
C LEU A 62 8.41 4.84 -13.92
N ARG A 63 8.32 4.18 -15.08
CA ARG A 63 8.80 4.76 -16.35
C ARG A 63 7.96 5.94 -16.82
N HIS A 64 6.67 5.95 -16.48
CA HIS A 64 5.72 6.99 -16.91
C HIS A 64 5.53 8.09 -15.88
N ALA A 65 5.77 7.81 -14.59
CA ALA A 65 5.80 8.84 -13.56
C ALA A 65 6.94 9.81 -13.84
N THR A 66 6.68 11.11 -13.68
CA THR A 66 7.70 12.17 -13.78
C THR A 66 8.67 12.20 -12.58
N GLY A 67 8.75 11.10 -11.82
CA GLY A 67 9.60 10.92 -10.64
C GLY A 67 8.82 10.60 -9.35
N ALA A 68 9.54 10.43 -8.24
CA ALA A 68 8.95 10.07 -6.94
C ALA A 68 7.92 11.10 -6.40
N ASN A 69 8.07 12.38 -6.76
CA ASN A 69 7.12 13.42 -6.38
C ASN A 69 5.73 13.21 -6.99
N GLU A 70 5.65 12.67 -8.21
CA GLU A 70 4.39 12.35 -8.87
C GLU A 70 3.68 11.21 -8.14
N VAL A 71 4.43 10.15 -7.83
CA VAL A 71 3.93 8.99 -7.07
C VAL A 71 3.40 9.42 -5.71
N LEU A 72 4.18 10.22 -4.96
CA LEU A 72 3.75 10.75 -3.66
C LEU A 72 2.56 11.70 -3.79
N ARG A 73 2.47 12.47 -4.89
CA ARG A 73 1.30 13.33 -5.13
C ARG A 73 0.03 12.50 -5.33
N GLN A 74 0.09 11.42 -6.10
CA GLN A 74 -1.03 10.49 -6.30
C GLN A 74 -1.47 9.90 -4.96
N TYR A 75 -0.53 9.29 -4.23
CA TYR A 75 -0.78 8.69 -2.91
C TYR A 75 -1.35 9.69 -1.88
N ARG A 76 -0.76 10.89 -1.76
CA ARG A 76 -1.25 11.94 -0.85
C ARG A 76 -2.62 12.49 -1.26
N ARG A 77 -2.91 12.51 -2.56
CA ARG A 77 -4.22 12.93 -3.07
C ARG A 77 -5.30 11.92 -2.68
N MET A 78 -5.05 10.63 -2.92
CA MET A 78 -5.94 9.54 -2.48
C MET A 78 -6.26 9.67 -0.99
N THR A 79 -5.23 9.65 -0.14
CA THR A 79 -5.39 9.68 1.32
C THR A 79 -6.15 10.90 1.83
N ARG A 80 -6.05 12.04 1.12
CA ARG A 80 -6.71 13.28 1.49
C ARG A 80 -8.18 13.36 1.06
N TYR A 81 -8.57 12.71 -0.04
CA TYR A 81 -9.86 12.97 -0.68
C TYR A 81 -10.80 11.77 -0.75
N PHE A 82 -10.32 10.53 -0.59
CA PHE A 82 -11.17 9.34 -0.70
C PHE A 82 -12.41 9.39 0.21
N TYR A 83 -12.22 9.68 1.50
CA TYR A 83 -13.32 9.77 2.48
C TYR A 83 -13.99 11.15 2.58
N LYS A 84 -13.80 12.02 1.58
CA LYS A 84 -14.45 13.33 1.56
C LYS A 84 -15.68 13.38 0.67
N ASP A 85 -15.89 12.36 -0.15
CA ASP A 85 -17.15 12.23 -0.89
C ASP A 85 -18.23 11.58 -0.03
N ASP A 86 -19.46 11.62 -0.52
CA ASP A 86 -20.62 11.08 0.18
C ASP A 86 -20.76 9.54 0.03
N GLU A 87 -19.94 8.92 -0.83
CA GLU A 87 -20.00 7.48 -1.13
C GLU A 87 -19.13 6.65 -0.16
N HIS A 88 -18.04 7.23 0.33
CA HIS A 88 -17.06 6.58 1.19
C HIS A 88 -17.17 7.05 2.64
N GLU A 89 -17.94 6.33 3.45
CA GLU A 89 -18.04 6.58 4.89
C GLU A 89 -17.14 5.62 5.69
N VAL A 90 -16.37 6.18 6.63
CA VAL A 90 -15.64 5.44 7.67
C VAL A 90 -16.09 5.92 9.06
N ARG A 91 -16.32 4.98 9.98
CA ARG A 91 -16.83 5.28 11.33
C ARG A 91 -15.88 4.79 12.42
N VAL A 92 -15.85 5.54 13.53
CA VAL A 92 -15.14 5.16 14.75
C VAL A 92 -15.83 3.95 15.39
N LYS A 93 -15.04 3.05 15.97
CA LYS A 93 -15.54 1.98 16.85
C LYS A 93 -14.82 2.02 18.18
N LEU A 94 -15.61 2.08 19.27
CA LEU A 94 -15.15 2.27 20.65
C LEU A 94 -14.24 1.16 21.19
N ALA A 95 -14.19 -0.01 20.54
CA ALA A 95 -13.38 -1.16 20.95
C ALA A 95 -12.35 -1.59 19.89
N ARG A 96 -12.02 -0.73 18.92
CA ARG A 96 -11.01 -1.06 17.92
C ARG A 96 -9.62 -1.00 18.55
N ASP A 97 -8.84 -2.07 18.39
CA ASP A 97 -7.40 -2.04 18.59
C ASP A 97 -6.72 -1.75 17.24
N GLY A 98 -5.85 -0.75 17.19
CA GLY A 98 -5.17 -0.32 15.96
C GLY A 98 -5.97 0.60 14.99
N PRO A 99 -5.41 0.86 13.79
CA PRO A 99 -6.00 1.76 12.81
C PRO A 99 -7.26 1.18 12.17
N GLY A 100 -8.21 2.05 11.84
CA GLY A 100 -9.39 1.70 11.03
C GLY A 100 -9.19 1.82 9.53
N VAL A 101 -8.12 2.51 9.14
CA VAL A 101 -7.75 2.75 7.75
C VAL A 101 -6.26 2.49 7.59
N HIS A 102 -5.90 1.61 6.66
CA HIS A 102 -4.55 1.44 6.16
C HIS A 102 -4.47 2.03 4.76
N ALA A 103 -3.74 3.13 4.61
CA ALA A 103 -3.36 3.65 3.31
C ALA A 103 -1.96 3.14 2.96
N LEU A 104 -1.87 2.43 1.84
CA LEU A 104 -0.68 1.69 1.44
C LEU A 104 -0.23 2.15 0.05
N LEU A 105 1.01 2.61 -0.07
CA LEU A 105 1.72 2.76 -1.34
C LEU A 105 2.65 1.55 -1.49
N LEU A 106 2.29 0.60 -2.36
CA LEU A 106 2.98 -0.67 -2.50
C LEU A 106 3.72 -0.75 -3.83
N PHE A 107 5.04 -0.94 -3.73
CA PHE A 107 5.89 -1.18 -4.88
C PHE A 107 5.98 -2.68 -5.18
N ALA A 108 5.93 -3.00 -6.48
CA ALA A 108 6.26 -4.33 -6.96
C ALA A 108 7.69 -4.71 -6.52
N PRO A 109 7.94 -5.97 -6.12
CA PRO A 109 9.27 -6.44 -5.77
C PRO A 109 10.09 -6.72 -7.04
N THR A 110 10.50 -5.67 -7.74
CA THR A 110 11.33 -5.74 -8.96
C THR A 110 12.58 -4.88 -8.82
N PRO A 111 13.68 -5.20 -9.54
CA PRO A 111 14.90 -4.40 -9.47
C PRO A 111 14.69 -2.92 -9.86
N ALA A 112 13.79 -2.65 -10.81
CA ALA A 112 13.47 -1.29 -11.22
C ALA A 112 12.77 -0.50 -10.10
N CYS A 113 11.85 -1.13 -9.36
CA CYS A 113 11.21 -0.48 -8.23
C CYS A 113 12.17 -0.29 -7.05
N VAL A 114 13.04 -1.28 -6.78
CA VAL A 114 14.10 -1.18 -5.75
C VAL A 114 15.02 -0.01 -6.03
N ARG A 115 15.55 0.11 -7.25
CA ARG A 115 16.36 1.28 -7.67
C ARG A 115 15.65 2.59 -7.43
N HIS A 116 14.43 2.70 -7.93
CA HIS A 116 13.65 3.92 -7.85
C HIS A 116 13.45 4.36 -6.39
N VAL A 117 13.09 3.42 -5.51
CA VAL A 117 12.93 3.72 -4.08
C VAL A 117 14.28 4.10 -3.45
N ARG A 118 15.36 3.38 -3.77
CA ARG A 118 16.71 3.67 -3.25
C ARG A 118 17.17 5.08 -3.64
N GLU A 119 16.99 5.46 -4.91
CA GLU A 119 17.32 6.79 -5.43
C GLU A 119 16.54 7.91 -4.72
N HIS A 120 15.29 7.64 -4.31
CA HIS A 120 14.38 8.63 -3.75
C HIS A 120 14.03 8.39 -2.28
N ARG A 121 14.84 7.60 -1.55
CA ARG A 121 14.50 7.07 -0.21
C ARG A 121 14.04 8.14 0.77
N ALA A 122 14.73 9.29 0.80
CA ALA A 122 14.44 10.37 1.73
C ALA A 122 13.03 10.96 1.53
N LEU A 123 12.51 10.94 0.31
CA LEU A 123 11.14 11.38 0.03
C LEU A 123 10.12 10.38 0.54
N TYR A 124 10.37 9.09 0.35
CA TYR A 124 9.46 8.03 0.79
C TYR A 124 9.46 7.87 2.32
N GLU A 125 10.64 7.94 2.95
CA GLU A 125 10.81 7.94 4.40
C GLU A 125 10.14 9.15 5.08
N SER A 126 9.99 10.28 4.37
CA SER A 126 9.34 11.48 4.92
C SER A 126 7.82 11.38 5.08
N VAL A 127 7.20 10.29 4.62
CA VAL A 127 5.75 10.08 4.76
C VAL A 127 5.42 9.75 6.22
N GLU A 128 4.59 10.59 6.85
CA GLU A 128 4.06 10.35 8.20
C GLU A 128 3.46 8.95 8.30
N GLU A 129 3.80 8.20 9.34
CA GLU A 129 3.42 6.79 9.52
C GLU A 129 1.99 6.58 9.99
N SER A 130 1.45 7.58 10.68
CA SER A 130 0.17 7.50 11.38
C SER A 130 -0.53 8.85 11.37
N GLY A 131 -1.86 8.82 11.41
CA GLY A 131 -2.69 10.00 11.54
C GLY A 131 -4.15 9.60 11.69
N SER A 132 -5.06 10.36 11.09
CA SER A 132 -6.48 10.08 11.15
C SER A 132 -7.24 10.46 9.88
N VAL A 133 -8.31 9.73 9.61
CA VAL A 133 -9.36 10.09 8.66
C VAL A 133 -10.59 10.49 9.48
N GLY A 134 -10.85 11.79 9.56
CA GLY A 134 -11.79 12.31 10.56
C GLY A 134 -11.34 11.91 11.96
N GLU A 135 -12.20 11.19 12.68
CA GLU A 135 -11.91 10.65 14.02
C GLU A 135 -11.36 9.22 14.00
N VAL A 136 -11.21 8.61 12.82
CA VAL A 136 -10.75 7.22 12.68
C VAL A 136 -9.23 7.18 12.59
N PRO A 137 -8.52 6.48 13.49
CA PRO A 137 -7.07 6.33 13.38
C PRO A 137 -6.68 5.66 12.07
N ALA A 138 -5.62 6.16 11.44
CA ALA A 138 -5.13 5.70 10.16
C ALA A 138 -3.62 5.43 10.22
N SER A 139 -3.16 4.42 9.48
CA SER A 139 -1.75 4.20 9.22
C SER A 139 -1.44 4.46 7.75
N TYR A 140 -0.27 5.02 7.48
CA TYR A 140 0.20 5.33 6.14
C TYR A 140 1.54 4.62 5.93
N ARG A 141 1.57 3.73 4.95
CA ARG A 141 2.76 2.91 4.66
C ARG A 141 3.19 3.10 3.23
N VAL A 142 4.49 3.28 3.05
CA VAL A 142 5.20 3.09 1.79
C VAL A 142 5.99 1.81 1.95
N ALA A 143 5.82 0.83 1.07
CA ALA A 143 6.38 -0.50 1.30
C ALA A 143 6.64 -1.30 0.01
N PHE A 144 7.46 -2.35 0.13
CA PHE A 144 7.57 -3.42 -0.85
C PHE A 144 6.77 -4.64 -0.41
N LEU A 145 6.11 -5.31 -1.36
CA LEU A 145 5.45 -6.60 -1.09
C LEU A 145 6.49 -7.71 -0.89
N THR A 146 6.25 -8.58 0.09
CA THR A 146 7.19 -9.66 0.48
C THR A 146 6.69 -11.06 0.19
N ASN A 147 5.37 -11.28 0.11
CA ASN A 147 4.77 -12.59 -0.06
C ASN A 147 3.88 -12.72 -1.30
N LEU A 148 4.13 -11.91 -2.34
CA LEU A 148 3.29 -11.76 -3.54
C LEU A 148 2.83 -13.08 -4.19
N ASP A 149 3.66 -14.13 -4.18
CA ASP A 149 3.34 -15.45 -4.79
C ASP A 149 2.76 -16.45 -3.78
N ARG A 150 2.48 -16.01 -2.55
CA ARG A 150 2.14 -16.86 -1.40
C ARG A 150 0.89 -16.32 -0.70
N ALA A 151 -0.16 -16.05 -1.47
CA ALA A 151 -1.46 -15.59 -0.94
C ALA A 151 -2.04 -16.53 0.13
N ASN A 152 -1.84 -17.84 -0.04
CA ASN A 152 -2.26 -18.87 0.91
C ASN A 152 -1.42 -18.95 2.19
N ALA A 153 -0.32 -18.19 2.30
CA ALA A 153 0.54 -18.19 3.47
C ALA A 153 0.14 -17.17 4.55
N GLY A 154 -0.94 -16.40 4.32
CA GLY A 154 -1.49 -15.46 5.29
C GLY A 154 -1.88 -14.12 4.67
N GLU A 155 -1.98 -13.11 5.53
CA GLU A 155 -2.30 -11.73 5.15
C GLU A 155 -1.29 -11.14 4.14
N LEU A 156 -1.66 -10.01 3.53
CA LEU A 156 -0.80 -9.27 2.63
C LEU A 156 0.49 -8.84 3.35
N GLY A 157 1.60 -9.46 3.00
CA GLY A 157 2.91 -9.21 3.58
C GLY A 157 3.64 -8.09 2.85
N PHE A 158 4.12 -7.11 3.60
CA PHE A 158 4.94 -6.03 3.08
C PHE A 158 5.99 -5.58 4.10
N LEU A 159 7.08 -5.00 3.61
CA LEU A 159 8.13 -4.40 4.41
C LEU A 159 8.18 -2.89 4.16
N SER A 160 7.94 -2.12 5.22
CA SER A 160 7.78 -0.67 5.14
C SER A 160 9.13 0.03 4.94
N ILE A 161 9.15 1.00 4.04
CA ILE A 161 10.26 1.92 3.76
C ILE A 161 10.24 3.08 4.75
N ASN A 162 9.05 3.57 5.10
CA ASN A 162 8.85 4.64 6.08
C ASN A 162 8.54 4.09 7.48
N GLY A 163 9.02 2.90 7.83
CA GLY A 163 8.81 2.30 9.15
C GLY A 163 10.01 2.43 10.07
N GLU A 164 9.93 1.80 11.25
CA GLU A 164 11.01 1.80 12.25
C GLU A 164 12.33 1.23 11.71
N VAL A 165 12.24 0.26 10.79
CA VAL A 165 13.39 -0.32 10.13
C VAL A 165 13.70 0.49 8.87
N GLY A 166 14.77 1.29 8.93
CA GLY A 166 15.20 2.10 7.79
C GLY A 166 15.51 1.25 6.56
N PHE A 167 15.05 1.71 5.38
CA PHE A 167 15.28 1.03 4.11
C PHE A 167 16.78 0.85 3.83
N ASP A 168 17.15 -0.30 3.25
CA ASP A 168 18.53 -0.69 2.92
C ASP A 168 19.46 -0.86 4.13
N SER A 169 18.93 -0.81 5.36
CA SER A 169 19.69 -1.16 6.56
C SER A 169 19.89 -2.68 6.69
N GLU A 170 20.89 -3.11 7.46
CA GLU A 170 21.10 -4.54 7.74
C GLU A 170 19.85 -5.21 8.35
N SER A 171 19.11 -4.48 9.20
CA SER A 171 17.85 -4.96 9.77
C SER A 171 16.75 -5.08 8.71
N PHE A 172 16.72 -4.21 7.70
CA PHE A 172 15.80 -4.31 6.56
C PHE A 172 16.10 -5.59 5.78
N HIS A 173 17.36 -5.79 5.39
CA HIS A 173 17.80 -6.99 4.66
C HIS A 173 17.49 -8.28 5.43
N ARG A 174 17.72 -8.31 6.75
CA ARG A 174 17.36 -9.46 7.60
C ARG A 174 15.84 -9.71 7.72
N ALA A 175 15.00 -8.71 7.48
CA ALA A 175 13.55 -8.83 7.54
C ALA A 175 12.93 -9.28 6.19
N VAL A 176 13.69 -9.25 5.09
CA VAL A 176 13.23 -9.71 3.79
C VAL A 176 13.25 -11.25 3.77
N PRO A 177 12.14 -11.93 3.43
CA PRO A 177 12.15 -13.39 3.32
C PRO A 177 13.07 -13.85 2.18
N ASP A 178 13.99 -14.78 2.46
CA ASP A 178 15.04 -15.23 1.52
C ASP A 178 14.48 -15.70 0.15
N ASP A 179 13.34 -16.40 0.16
CA ASP A 179 12.70 -16.91 -1.06
C ASP A 179 11.76 -15.91 -1.74
N SER A 180 11.69 -14.67 -1.26
CA SER A 180 10.78 -13.67 -1.82
C SER A 180 11.32 -13.07 -3.12
N ARG A 181 10.40 -12.60 -3.97
CA ARG A 181 10.78 -11.77 -5.12
C ARG A 181 11.55 -10.52 -4.70
N LEU A 182 11.31 -10.00 -3.48
CA LEU A 182 12.00 -8.82 -2.98
C LEU A 182 13.48 -9.14 -2.70
N ALA A 183 13.80 -10.29 -2.11
CA ALA A 183 15.18 -10.74 -1.93
C ALA A 183 15.91 -10.80 -3.28
N SER A 184 15.31 -11.48 -4.27
CA SER A 184 15.88 -11.55 -5.63
C SER A 184 16.03 -10.18 -6.29
N ALA A 185 15.12 -9.24 -6.01
CA ALA A 185 15.18 -7.89 -6.57
C ALA A 185 16.27 -7.01 -5.92
N LEU A 186 16.54 -7.21 -4.63
CA LEU A 186 17.61 -6.52 -3.90
C LEU A 186 19.00 -7.03 -4.30
N ASP A 187 19.14 -8.32 -4.60
CA ASP A 187 20.39 -8.93 -5.06
C ASP A 187 20.76 -8.56 -6.50
N ALA A 188 19.76 -8.22 -7.32
CA ALA A 188 19.91 -7.93 -8.74
C ALA A 188 20.18 -6.44 -9.04
N ASP A 189 20.25 -5.59 -8.03
CA ASP A 189 20.55 -4.16 -8.13
C ASP A 189 21.92 -3.81 -7.53
#